data_AF-A0A1I8IXD4-F1
#
_entry.id   AF-A0A1I8IXD4-F1
#
_cell.length_a   1.000
_cell.length_b   1.000
_cell.length_c   1.000
_cell.angle_alpha   90.00
_cell.angle_beta   90.00
_cell.angle_gamma   90.00
#
_symmetry.space_group_name_H-M   'P 1'
#
loop_
_entity.id
_entity.type
_entity.pdbx_description
1 polymer ?
#
loop_
_entity_poly.entity_id
_entity_poly.type
_entity_poly.pdbx_seq_one_letter_code
_entity_poly.pdbx_strand_id
1 'polypeptide(L)'
;NVRLVFIVCLLAARPPWPASGRAVRRKPRLLRHVTEDAGLRKEALDALIRAARRGSGRLSLRSPLRPPVSLALRDPDWEVRNKAINLLVEVTPRFGQQLSEGMAEVLPGLVACLADIKVANRRATTQCLHTYMKTMGSANTEPVLGAIIRYGLDAADPEIQRNVCVSVPVLLTPDLAGGNFSQLVAALAKCLTSKDEAMANAALHALEAIRSTLGDQLFNGYLQQLNPPLRRYYFS
;
A
#
# COMPACT_ATOMS: atom_id res chain seq x y z
N ASN A 1 -56.16 -3.51 -11.41
CA ASN A 1 -55.16 -2.82 -10.58
C ASN A 1 -53.82 -3.58 -10.52
N VAL A 2 -53.32 -4.16 -11.62
CA VAL A 2 -51.94 -4.69 -11.74
C VAL A 2 -51.66 -4.81 -13.24
N ARG A 3 -51.25 -3.75 -13.93
CA ARG A 3 -50.67 -3.85 -15.31
C ARG A 3 -50.04 -2.56 -15.86
N LEU A 4 -49.98 -1.47 -15.11
CA LEU A 4 -49.48 -0.17 -15.59
C LEU A 4 -48.20 0.32 -14.91
N VAL A 5 -47.42 -0.56 -14.26
CA VAL A 5 -46.11 -0.20 -13.67
C VAL A 5 -44.91 -0.71 -14.49
N PHE A 6 -45.14 -1.47 -15.56
CA PHE A 6 -44.05 -2.11 -16.32
C PHE A 6 -43.53 -1.33 -17.54
N ILE A 7 -44.05 -0.13 -17.84
CA ILE A 7 -43.76 0.59 -19.10
C ILE A 7 -42.91 1.88 -18.90
N VAL A 8 -42.25 2.06 -17.75
CA VAL A 8 -41.34 3.23 -17.56
C VAL A 8 -39.86 2.85 -17.40
N CYS A 9 -39.49 1.56 -17.36
CA CYS A 9 -38.08 1.15 -17.28
C CYS A 9 -37.35 0.99 -18.63
N LEU A 10 -37.92 1.43 -19.77
CA LEU A 10 -37.30 1.21 -21.09
C LEU A 10 -36.50 2.37 -21.68
N LEU A 11 -36.25 3.47 -20.94
CA LEU A 11 -35.51 4.63 -21.45
C LEU A 11 -34.48 5.25 -20.48
N ALA A 12 -33.69 4.43 -19.78
CA ALA A 12 -32.48 4.92 -19.14
C ALA A 12 -31.31 3.93 -19.28
N ALA A 13 -30.35 4.33 -20.12
CA ALA A 13 -28.96 3.87 -20.19
C ALA A 13 -28.71 2.35 -20.14
N ARG A 14 -28.58 1.74 -21.33
CA ARG A 14 -27.87 0.46 -21.48
C ARG A 14 -26.45 0.59 -20.88
N PRO A 15 -26.02 -0.23 -19.91
CA PRO A 15 -24.60 -0.36 -19.63
C PRO A 15 -23.95 -1.01 -20.87
N PRO A 16 -22.82 -0.52 -21.38
CA PRO A 16 -22.11 -1.27 -22.39
C PRO A 16 -21.60 -2.55 -21.71
N TRP A 17 -21.36 -3.61 -22.48
CA TRP A 17 -20.76 -4.88 -22.05
C TRP A 17 -21.69 -6.01 -21.55
N PRO A 18 -21.74 -7.14 -22.29
CA PRO A 18 -22.51 -8.32 -21.92
C PRO A 18 -21.72 -9.28 -21.02
N ALA A 19 -22.47 -10.08 -20.27
CA ALA A 19 -22.02 -10.98 -19.22
C ALA A 19 -21.26 -12.24 -19.70
N SER A 20 -20.49 -12.76 -18.72
CA SER A 20 -20.02 -14.13 -18.47
C SER A 20 -19.05 -14.89 -19.40
N GLY A 21 -18.88 -14.57 -20.68
CA GLY A 21 -17.89 -15.31 -21.54
C GLY A 21 -16.63 -14.53 -21.95
N ARG A 22 -16.72 -13.19 -21.95
CA ARG A 22 -15.71 -12.28 -22.57
C ARG A 22 -14.65 -11.73 -21.62
N ALA A 23 -14.76 -11.98 -20.31
CA ALA A 23 -13.89 -11.37 -19.30
C ALA A 23 -12.43 -11.83 -19.39
N VAL A 24 -12.18 -13.07 -19.83
CA VAL A 24 -10.83 -13.65 -19.90
C VAL A 24 -10.01 -13.08 -21.08
N ARG A 25 -10.65 -12.80 -22.24
CA ARG A 25 -9.98 -12.22 -23.41
C ARG A 25 -9.68 -10.71 -23.31
N ARG A 26 -10.25 -10.01 -22.32
CA ARG A 26 -10.13 -8.54 -22.16
C ARG A 26 -8.97 -8.10 -21.27
N LYS A 27 -8.44 -8.98 -20.43
CA LYS A 27 -7.37 -8.64 -19.47
C LYS A 27 -6.13 -8.04 -20.12
N PRO A 28 -5.58 -8.59 -21.22
CA PRO A 28 -4.39 -8.02 -21.86
C PRO A 28 -4.62 -6.59 -22.38
N ARG A 29 -5.83 -6.31 -22.90
CA ARG A 29 -6.19 -4.96 -23.38
C ARG A 29 -6.33 -3.95 -22.24
N LEU A 30 -6.94 -4.35 -21.13
CA LEU A 30 -7.05 -3.47 -19.95
C LEU A 30 -5.68 -3.13 -19.37
N LEU A 31 -4.78 -4.11 -19.26
CA LEU A 31 -3.41 -3.90 -18.79
C LEU A 31 -2.63 -2.95 -19.72
N ARG A 32 -2.84 -3.10 -21.03
CA ARG A 32 -2.29 -2.19 -22.04
C ARG A 32 -2.82 -0.76 -21.89
N HIS A 33 -4.11 -0.58 -21.62
CA HIS A 33 -4.67 0.76 -21.37
C HIS A 33 -4.09 1.40 -20.10
N VAL A 34 -3.83 0.63 -19.04
CA VAL A 34 -3.17 1.14 -17.84
C VAL A 34 -1.77 1.67 -18.16
N THR A 35 -1.02 1.02 -19.05
CA THR A 35 0.35 1.43 -19.38
C THR A 35 0.45 2.49 -20.48
N GLU A 36 -0.39 2.41 -21.51
CA GLU A 36 -0.21 3.19 -22.75
C GLU A 36 -1.17 4.37 -22.89
N ASP A 37 -2.34 4.35 -22.23
CA ASP A 37 -3.39 5.34 -22.50
C ASP A 37 -3.80 6.08 -21.23
N ALA A 38 -3.30 7.33 -21.09
CA ALA A 38 -3.60 8.21 -19.97
C ALA A 38 -5.11 8.46 -19.75
N GLY A 39 -5.88 8.57 -20.83
CA GLY A 39 -7.33 8.81 -20.76
C GLY A 39 -8.10 7.58 -20.26
N LEU A 40 -7.60 6.38 -20.57
CA LEU A 40 -8.26 5.12 -20.22
C LEU A 40 -7.73 4.44 -18.96
N ARG A 41 -6.63 4.91 -18.33
CA ARG A 41 -6.05 4.25 -17.13
C ARG A 41 -7.07 4.06 -16.02
N LYS A 42 -7.85 5.11 -15.73
CA LYS A 42 -8.86 5.09 -14.65
C LYS A 42 -9.94 4.07 -14.91
N GLU A 43 -10.53 4.09 -16.11
CA GLU A 43 -11.56 3.14 -16.50
C GLU A 43 -11.05 1.70 -16.53
N ALA A 44 -9.81 1.51 -16.99
CA ALA A 44 -9.16 0.21 -17.03
C ALA A 44 -8.93 -0.36 -15.63
N LEU A 45 -8.45 0.46 -14.69
CA LEU A 45 -8.29 0.07 -13.28
C LEU A 45 -9.65 -0.23 -12.63
N ASP A 46 -10.69 0.58 -12.87
CA ASP A 46 -12.04 0.30 -12.36
C ASP A 46 -12.62 -1.00 -12.91
N ALA A 47 -12.36 -1.30 -14.18
CA ALA A 47 -12.75 -2.58 -14.77
C ALA A 47 -12.01 -3.76 -14.14
N LEU A 48 -10.72 -3.60 -13.84
CA LEU A 48 -9.90 -4.60 -13.15
C LEU A 48 -10.37 -4.83 -11.71
N ILE A 49 -10.67 -3.77 -10.94
CA ILE A 49 -11.23 -3.85 -9.58
C ILE A 49 -12.57 -4.60 -9.58
N ARG A 50 -13.49 -4.25 -10.50
CA ARG A 50 -14.78 -4.94 -10.64
C ARG A 50 -14.61 -6.40 -11.06
N ALA A 51 -13.60 -6.71 -11.87
CA ALA A 51 -13.27 -8.09 -12.24
C ALA A 51 -12.70 -8.87 -11.05
N ALA A 52 -11.85 -8.22 -10.23
CA ALA A 52 -11.31 -8.78 -9.00
C ALA A 52 -12.46 -9.13 -8.05
N ARG A 53 -13.32 -8.19 -7.66
CA ARG A 53 -14.44 -8.44 -6.74
C ARG A 53 -15.32 -9.62 -7.12
N ARG A 54 -15.72 -9.71 -8.40
CA ARG A 54 -16.62 -10.75 -8.92
C ARG A 54 -16.01 -12.15 -9.02
N GLY A 55 -14.73 -12.34 -8.69
CA GLY A 55 -14.07 -13.64 -8.76
C GLY A 55 -14.05 -14.24 -10.17
N SER A 56 -14.29 -13.41 -11.19
CA SER A 56 -14.52 -13.86 -12.57
C SER A 56 -13.20 -14.33 -13.19
N GLY A 57 -12.92 -15.62 -13.01
CA GLY A 57 -11.95 -16.42 -13.75
C GLY A 57 -10.53 -15.84 -13.80
N ARG A 58 -9.70 -16.22 -12.82
CA ARG A 58 -8.22 -16.14 -12.85
C ARG A 58 -7.67 -14.78 -13.27
N LEU A 59 -7.74 -13.75 -12.42
CA LEU A 59 -6.71 -12.70 -12.46
C LEU A 59 -5.41 -13.39 -12.05
N SER A 60 -4.81 -14.16 -12.95
CA SER A 60 -3.52 -14.79 -12.70
C SER A 60 -2.51 -13.66 -12.61
N LEU A 61 -2.05 -13.37 -11.40
CA LEU A 61 -1.05 -12.33 -11.13
C LEU A 61 0.35 -12.71 -11.63
N ARG A 62 0.49 -13.92 -12.18
CA ARG A 62 1.75 -14.58 -12.53
C ARG A 62 2.69 -13.79 -13.44
N SER A 63 2.27 -12.70 -14.09
CA SER A 63 3.21 -11.83 -14.80
C SER A 63 2.68 -10.44 -15.18
N PRO A 64 1.48 -10.28 -15.77
CA PRO A 64 1.21 -9.06 -16.54
C PRO A 64 0.65 -7.90 -15.71
N LEU A 65 0.30 -8.10 -14.43
CA LEU A 65 -0.28 -7.03 -13.59
C LEU A 65 0.77 -6.14 -12.93
N ARG A 66 1.97 -6.67 -12.62
CA ARG A 66 2.98 -5.95 -11.82
C ARG A 66 3.49 -4.69 -12.53
N PRO A 67 3.92 -4.73 -13.81
CA PRO A 67 4.40 -3.53 -14.47
C PRO A 67 3.32 -2.44 -14.60
N PRO A 68 2.07 -2.75 -15.04
CA PRO A 68 0.99 -1.76 -15.05
C PRO A 68 0.67 -1.16 -13.69
N VAL A 69 0.66 -1.96 -12.61
CA VAL A 69 0.38 -1.44 -11.26
C VAL A 69 1.53 -0.59 -10.74
N SER A 70 2.78 -1.01 -10.92
CA SER A 70 3.95 -0.22 -10.52
C SER A 70 3.99 1.13 -11.24
N LEU A 71 3.63 1.16 -12.53
CA LEU A 71 3.48 2.39 -13.31
C LEU A 71 2.31 3.25 -12.77
N ALA A 72 1.14 2.66 -12.54
CA ALA A 72 -0.03 3.38 -12.05
C ALA A 72 0.14 3.94 -10.62
N LEU A 73 0.97 3.33 -9.78
CA LEU A 73 1.33 3.86 -8.46
C LEU A 73 2.21 5.11 -8.53
N ARG A 74 2.85 5.36 -9.67
CA ARG A 74 3.70 6.54 -9.94
C ARG A 74 3.03 7.52 -10.90
N ASP A 75 1.75 7.32 -11.17
CA ASP A 75 1.00 8.17 -12.09
C ASP A 75 0.91 9.60 -11.56
N PRO A 76 1.02 10.64 -12.40
CA PRO A 76 0.78 12.02 -11.96
C PRO A 76 -0.64 12.25 -11.43
N ASP A 77 -1.65 11.54 -11.96
CA ASP A 77 -3.02 11.63 -11.47
C ASP A 77 -3.18 10.82 -10.17
N TRP A 78 -3.49 11.53 -9.08
CA TRP A 78 -3.71 10.92 -7.76
C TRP A 78 -4.84 9.89 -7.76
N GLU A 79 -5.86 10.04 -8.61
CA GLU A 79 -6.96 9.09 -8.73
C GLU A 79 -6.50 7.78 -9.36
N VAL A 80 -5.56 7.83 -10.31
CA VAL A 80 -4.97 6.63 -10.91
C VAL A 80 -4.18 5.88 -9.85
N ARG A 81 -3.35 6.59 -9.06
CA ARG A 81 -2.64 6.00 -7.91
C ARG A 81 -3.63 5.36 -6.93
N ASN A 82 -4.71 6.07 -6.57
CA ASN A 82 -5.74 5.56 -5.67
C ASN A 82 -6.37 4.25 -6.18
N LYS A 83 -6.74 4.20 -7.46
CA LYS A 83 -7.32 3.01 -8.08
C LYS A 83 -6.32 1.86 -8.15
N ALA A 84 -5.04 2.13 -8.39
CA ALA A 84 -3.99 1.11 -8.36
C ALA A 84 -3.85 0.49 -6.96
N ILE A 85 -3.85 1.32 -5.91
CA ILE A 85 -3.83 0.87 -4.52
C ILE A 85 -5.07 0.02 -4.19
N ASN A 86 -6.26 0.48 -4.58
CA ASN A 86 -7.50 -0.27 -4.34
C ASN A 86 -7.52 -1.60 -5.09
N LEU A 87 -6.96 -1.67 -6.30
CA LEU A 87 -6.82 -2.94 -7.01
C LEU A 87 -5.96 -3.92 -6.21
N LEU A 88 -4.85 -3.47 -5.62
CA LEU A 88 -3.99 -4.30 -4.77
C LEU A 88 -4.73 -4.81 -3.53
N VAL A 89 -5.51 -3.97 -2.85
CA VAL A 89 -6.37 -4.38 -1.71
C VAL A 89 -7.31 -5.52 -2.12
N GLU A 90 -7.94 -5.43 -3.29
CA GLU A 90 -8.91 -6.42 -3.76
C GLU A 90 -8.27 -7.75 -4.18
N VAL A 91 -7.05 -7.72 -4.75
CA VAL A 91 -6.37 -8.94 -5.20
C VAL A 91 -5.58 -9.62 -4.07
N THR A 92 -5.18 -8.88 -3.05
CA THR A 92 -4.33 -9.38 -1.95
C THR A 92 -4.89 -10.61 -1.24
N PRO A 93 -6.15 -10.62 -0.75
CA PRO A 93 -6.71 -11.78 -0.04
C PRO A 93 -6.77 -13.07 -0.86
N ARG A 94 -6.75 -12.96 -2.19
CA ARG A 94 -6.98 -14.10 -3.10
C ARG A 94 -5.70 -14.62 -3.75
N PHE A 95 -4.69 -13.78 -3.86
CA PHE A 95 -3.47 -14.09 -4.59
C PHE A 95 -2.23 -13.74 -3.80
N GLY A 96 -2.33 -13.71 -2.48
CA GLY A 96 -1.29 -13.17 -1.63
C GLY A 96 0.10 -13.74 -1.89
N GLN A 97 0.24 -15.06 -1.87
CA GLN A 97 1.53 -15.70 -2.16
C GLN A 97 2.05 -15.44 -3.58
N GLN A 98 1.16 -15.22 -4.55
CA GLN A 98 1.57 -14.85 -5.91
C GLN A 98 1.98 -13.39 -6.01
N LEU A 99 1.43 -12.52 -5.15
CA LEU A 99 1.86 -11.13 -5.03
C LEU A 99 3.23 -11.02 -4.40
N SER A 100 3.55 -11.85 -3.40
CA SER A 100 4.85 -11.79 -2.72
C SER A 100 6.03 -11.99 -3.67
N GLU A 101 5.89 -12.82 -4.72
CA GLU A 101 6.92 -13.05 -5.75
C GLU A 101 7.31 -11.78 -6.54
N GLY A 102 6.49 -10.74 -6.53
CA GLY A 102 6.76 -9.48 -7.23
C GLY A 102 6.45 -8.22 -6.43
N MET A 103 6.19 -8.37 -5.13
CA MET A 103 5.85 -7.25 -4.26
C MET A 103 7.02 -6.26 -4.15
N ALA A 104 8.27 -6.73 -4.31
CA ALA A 104 9.46 -5.87 -4.36
C ALA A 104 9.41 -4.78 -5.47
N GLU A 105 8.73 -5.03 -6.59
CA GLU A 105 8.57 -4.05 -7.68
C GLU A 105 7.47 -3.00 -7.39
N VAL A 106 6.52 -3.37 -6.52
CA VAL A 106 5.31 -2.59 -6.20
C VAL A 106 5.54 -1.74 -4.94
N LEU A 107 6.30 -2.26 -3.97
CA LEU A 107 6.59 -1.61 -2.69
C LEU A 107 7.14 -0.19 -2.82
N PRO A 108 8.09 0.14 -3.72
CA PRO A 108 8.57 1.51 -3.84
C PRO A 108 7.45 2.50 -4.19
N GLY A 109 6.52 2.09 -5.07
CA GLY A 109 5.36 2.90 -5.46
C GLY A 109 4.35 3.05 -4.32
N LEU A 110 4.11 1.98 -3.55
CA LEU A 110 3.26 2.05 -2.35
C LEU A 110 3.86 2.94 -1.27
N VAL A 111 5.17 2.82 -0.99
CA VAL A 111 5.85 3.66 0.00
C VAL A 111 5.79 5.14 -0.41
N ALA A 112 5.98 5.44 -1.70
CA ALA A 112 5.76 6.80 -2.20
C ALA A 112 4.31 7.29 -1.98
N CYS A 113 3.32 6.41 -2.10
CA CYS A 113 1.92 6.75 -1.82
C CYS A 113 1.61 6.95 -0.32
N LEU A 114 2.48 6.51 0.61
CA LEU A 114 2.40 6.92 2.02
C LEU A 114 2.76 8.39 2.20
N ALA A 115 3.63 8.92 1.34
CA ALA A 115 4.02 10.32 1.32
C ALA A 115 3.11 11.21 0.47
N ASP A 116 2.01 10.65 -0.09
CA ASP A 116 1.16 11.37 -1.04
C ASP A 116 0.50 12.60 -0.41
N ILE A 117 0.43 13.70 -1.16
CA ILE A 117 -0.25 14.94 -0.77
C ILE A 117 -1.73 14.65 -0.43
N LYS A 118 -2.39 13.74 -1.17
CA LYS A 118 -3.79 13.38 -0.94
C LYS A 118 -3.92 12.37 0.19
N VAL A 119 -4.61 12.77 1.25
CA VAL A 119 -4.96 11.92 2.41
C VAL A 119 -5.62 10.61 1.99
N ALA A 120 -6.44 10.62 0.93
CA ALA A 120 -7.10 9.43 0.40
C ALA A 120 -6.10 8.35 -0.03
N ASN A 121 -4.98 8.74 -0.66
CA ASN A 121 -3.92 7.82 -1.08
C ASN A 121 -3.13 7.29 0.11
N ARG A 122 -2.81 8.15 1.09
CA ARG A 122 -2.13 7.70 2.31
C ARG A 122 -2.96 6.66 3.08
N ARG A 123 -4.26 6.91 3.26
CA ARG A 123 -5.20 5.98 3.91
C ARG A 123 -5.34 4.68 3.14
N ALA A 124 -5.57 4.75 1.83
CA ALA A 124 -5.69 3.55 0.99
C ALA A 124 -4.41 2.72 1.01
N THR A 125 -3.24 3.36 0.99
CA THR A 125 -1.94 2.66 1.02
C THR A 125 -1.72 1.98 2.36
N THR A 126 -2.04 2.68 3.46
CA THR A 126 -1.99 2.10 4.81
C THR A 126 -2.85 0.83 4.88
N GLN A 127 -4.10 0.91 4.43
CA GLN A 127 -5.00 -0.24 4.37
C GLN A 127 -4.46 -1.38 3.49
N CYS A 128 -3.87 -1.04 2.35
CA CYS A 128 -3.26 -2.01 1.44
C CYS A 128 -2.10 -2.76 2.09
N LEU A 129 -1.19 -2.05 2.75
CA LEU A 129 -0.06 -2.64 3.45
C LEU A 129 -0.52 -3.51 4.62
N HIS A 130 -1.51 -3.06 5.40
CA HIS A 130 -2.13 -3.89 6.45
C HIS A 130 -2.75 -5.17 5.91
N THR A 131 -3.55 -5.05 4.84
CA THR A 131 -4.20 -6.21 4.20
C THR A 131 -3.16 -7.19 3.68
N TYR A 132 -2.06 -6.70 3.10
CA TYR A 132 -0.94 -7.50 2.63
C TYR A 132 -0.26 -8.24 3.77
N MET A 133 0.22 -7.53 4.79
CA MET A 133 0.92 -8.14 5.92
C MET A 133 0.04 -9.14 6.67
N LYS A 134 -1.25 -8.83 6.87
CA LYS A 134 -2.22 -9.75 7.49
C LYS A 134 -2.45 -11.03 6.68
N THR A 135 -2.50 -10.93 5.36
CA THR A 135 -2.76 -12.08 4.47
C THR A 135 -1.54 -13.01 4.38
N MET A 136 -0.33 -12.46 4.43
CA MET A 136 0.90 -13.23 4.28
C MET A 136 1.50 -13.74 5.60
N GLY A 137 1.06 -13.20 6.74
CA GLY A 137 1.68 -13.43 8.04
C GLY A 137 3.07 -12.79 8.17
N SER A 138 3.78 -13.16 9.23
CA SER A 138 5.04 -12.54 9.66
C SER A 138 6.18 -12.61 8.64
N ALA A 139 6.20 -13.63 7.77
CA ALA A 139 7.26 -13.84 6.78
C ALA A 139 7.40 -12.70 5.76
N ASN A 140 6.36 -11.89 5.57
CA ASN A 140 6.37 -10.76 4.63
C ASN A 140 6.36 -9.39 5.31
N THR A 141 6.47 -9.35 6.64
CA THR A 141 6.60 -8.09 7.37
C THR A 141 7.97 -7.45 7.10
N GLU A 142 9.06 -8.22 7.14
CA GLU A 142 10.41 -7.67 6.95
C GLU A 142 10.65 -7.01 5.58
N PRO A 143 10.23 -7.58 4.43
CA PRO A 143 10.34 -6.89 3.14
C PRO A 143 9.59 -5.55 3.10
N VAL A 144 8.42 -5.47 3.75
CA VAL A 144 7.64 -4.23 3.83
C VAL A 144 8.36 -3.20 4.70
N LEU A 145 8.86 -3.60 5.87
CA LEU A 145 9.63 -2.72 6.76
C LEU A 145 10.91 -2.23 6.06
N GLY A 146 11.65 -3.12 5.40
CA GLY A 146 12.85 -2.79 4.63
C GLY A 146 12.55 -1.81 3.49
N ALA A 147 11.40 -1.94 2.82
CA ALA A 147 10.97 -0.98 1.80
C ALA A 147 10.60 0.39 2.39
N ILE A 148 9.92 0.44 3.54
CA ILE A 148 9.61 1.70 4.24
C ILE A 148 10.89 2.44 4.62
N ILE A 149 11.90 1.72 5.10
CA ILE A 149 13.21 2.30 5.41
C ILE A 149 13.86 2.81 4.12
N ARG A 150 14.07 1.92 3.13
CA ARG A 150 14.85 2.23 1.92
C ARG A 150 14.23 3.31 1.04
N TYR A 151 12.91 3.29 0.85
CA TYR A 151 12.21 4.19 -0.07
C TYR A 151 11.48 5.33 0.64
N GLY A 152 11.48 5.33 1.97
CA GLY A 152 10.79 6.32 2.79
C GLY A 152 11.75 7.03 3.75
N LEU A 153 12.15 6.36 4.83
CA LEU A 153 12.96 7.00 5.89
C LEU A 153 14.38 7.40 5.44
N ASP A 154 14.98 6.64 4.51
CA ASP A 154 16.27 6.96 3.87
C ASP A 154 16.07 7.57 2.46
N ALA A 155 14.87 8.03 2.12
CA ALA A 155 14.62 8.68 0.82
C ALA A 155 15.51 9.93 0.66
N ALA A 156 15.94 10.23 -0.58
CA ALA A 156 16.76 11.42 -0.82
C ALA A 156 15.98 12.73 -0.60
N ASP A 157 14.66 12.69 -0.77
CA ASP A 157 13.76 13.82 -0.58
C ASP A 157 13.33 13.94 0.89
N PRO A 158 13.68 15.04 1.60
CA PRO A 158 13.28 15.26 2.98
C PRO A 158 11.76 15.31 3.20
N GLU A 159 10.98 15.74 2.19
CA GLU A 159 9.52 15.77 2.30
C GLU A 159 8.95 14.36 2.32
N ILE A 160 9.47 13.47 1.47
CA ILE A 160 9.12 12.04 1.48
C ILE A 160 9.51 11.43 2.83
N GLN A 161 10.74 11.67 3.33
CA GLN A 161 11.17 11.18 4.63
C GLN A 161 10.19 11.58 5.74
N ARG A 162 9.83 12.87 5.81
CA ARG A 162 8.90 13.39 6.82
C ARG A 162 7.52 12.75 6.70
N ASN A 163 6.94 12.73 5.50
CA ASN A 163 5.57 12.25 5.30
C ASN A 163 5.44 10.73 5.51
N VAL A 164 6.47 9.95 5.14
CA VAL A 164 6.54 8.52 5.49
C VAL A 164 6.67 8.37 6.99
N CYS A 165 7.58 9.10 7.66
CA CYS A 165 7.78 9.03 9.11
C CYS A 165 6.46 9.24 9.88
N VAL A 166 5.67 10.24 9.49
CA VAL A 166 4.33 10.51 10.06
C VAL A 166 3.34 9.36 9.82
N SER A 167 3.50 8.61 8.73
CA SER A 167 2.62 7.49 8.38
C SER A 167 3.02 6.16 9.06
N VAL A 168 4.28 6.01 9.51
CA VAL A 168 4.76 4.80 10.19
C VAL A 168 3.92 4.41 11.41
N PRO A 169 3.60 5.30 12.37
CA PRO A 169 2.79 4.93 13.54
C PRO A 169 1.44 4.30 13.16
N VAL A 170 0.80 4.81 12.11
CA VAL A 170 -0.50 4.32 11.63
C VAL A 170 -0.38 2.95 10.96
N LEU A 171 0.79 2.65 10.39
CA LEU A 171 1.09 1.34 9.84
C LEU A 171 1.31 0.28 10.93
N LEU A 172 1.79 0.67 12.10
CA LEU A 172 2.07 -0.24 13.20
C LEU A 172 0.75 -0.68 13.86
N THR A 173 0.32 -1.89 13.51
CA THR A 173 -0.84 -2.55 14.13
C THR A 173 -0.39 -3.81 14.86
N PRO A 174 -1.17 -4.30 15.85
CA PRO A 174 -0.87 -5.54 16.57
C PRO A 174 -0.68 -6.75 15.65
N ASP A 175 -1.35 -6.76 14.49
CA ASP A 175 -1.21 -7.77 13.44
C ASP A 175 0.23 -7.88 12.89
N LEU A 176 1.10 -6.89 13.17
CA LEU A 176 2.51 -6.84 12.74
C LEU A 176 3.51 -7.28 13.80
N ALA A 177 3.07 -7.63 15.01
CA ALA A 177 3.96 -7.93 16.14
C ALA A 177 4.90 -9.14 15.92
N GLY A 178 4.67 -9.95 14.88
CA GLY A 178 5.52 -11.09 14.54
C GLY A 178 6.77 -10.78 13.69
N GLY A 179 7.01 -9.53 13.28
CA GLY A 179 8.18 -9.13 12.49
C GLY A 179 9.38 -8.67 13.33
N ASN A 180 10.57 -8.61 12.71
CA ASN A 180 11.74 -8.01 13.34
C ASN A 180 11.79 -6.50 13.06
N PHE A 181 11.67 -5.68 14.11
CA PHE A 181 11.64 -4.23 14.00
C PHE A 181 12.99 -3.55 14.25
N SER A 182 14.07 -4.29 14.50
CA SER A 182 15.37 -3.72 14.88
C SER A 182 15.89 -2.66 13.89
N GLN A 183 15.79 -2.94 12.59
CA GLN A 183 16.21 -2.02 11.54
C GLN A 183 15.30 -0.78 11.47
N LEU A 184 13.99 -0.95 11.68
CA LEU A 184 13.06 0.17 11.70
C LEU A 184 13.31 1.08 12.92
N VAL A 185 13.53 0.49 14.10
CA VAL A 185 13.88 1.22 15.32
C VAL A 185 15.19 2.00 15.13
N ALA A 186 16.21 1.39 14.52
CA ALA A 186 17.46 2.08 14.21
C ALA A 186 17.29 3.25 13.23
N ALA A 187 16.50 3.06 12.17
CA ALA A 187 16.20 4.12 11.21
C ALA A 187 15.43 5.28 11.87
N LEU A 188 14.42 4.99 12.68
CA LEU A 188 13.66 6.02 13.41
C LEU A 188 14.52 6.73 14.46
N ALA A 189 15.41 6.02 15.15
CA ALA A 189 16.35 6.63 16.09
C ALA A 189 17.30 7.61 15.38
N LYS A 190 17.72 7.33 14.15
CA LYS A 190 18.46 8.28 13.31
C LYS A 190 17.58 9.50 12.96
N CYS A 191 16.29 9.30 12.67
CA CYS A 191 15.35 10.40 12.43
C CYS A 191 15.16 11.32 13.64
N LEU A 192 15.30 10.82 14.88
CA LEU A 192 15.27 11.66 16.09
C LEU A 192 16.40 12.71 16.12
N THR A 193 17.54 12.42 15.49
CA THR A 193 18.66 13.37 15.41
C THR A 193 18.52 14.40 14.28
N SER A 194 17.38 14.38 13.57
CA SER A 194 17.08 15.36 12.54
C SER A 194 16.99 16.76 13.14
N LYS A 195 17.45 17.76 12.38
CA LYS A 195 17.25 19.18 12.74
C LYS A 195 15.80 19.64 12.57
N ASP A 196 14.99 18.86 11.87
CA ASP A 196 13.57 19.11 11.69
C ASP A 196 12.79 18.55 12.88
N GLU A 197 12.30 19.44 13.74
CA GLU A 197 11.51 19.08 14.93
C GLU A 197 10.25 18.28 14.58
N ALA A 198 9.60 18.56 13.44
CA ALA A 198 8.42 17.81 13.03
C ALA A 198 8.78 16.36 12.67
N MET A 199 9.95 16.16 12.05
CA MET A 199 10.46 14.83 11.73
C MET A 199 10.90 14.07 13.00
N ALA A 200 11.56 14.75 13.95
CA ALA A 200 11.95 14.16 15.22
C ALA A 200 10.72 13.75 16.04
N ASN A 201 9.70 14.61 16.14
CA ASN A 201 8.44 14.31 16.82
C ASN A 201 7.70 13.13 16.16
N ALA A 202 7.64 13.10 14.82
CA ALA A 202 7.05 11.97 14.10
C ALA A 202 7.79 10.65 14.38
N ALA A 203 9.12 10.70 14.45
CA ALA A 203 9.95 9.53 14.76
C ALA A 203 9.74 9.07 16.21
N LEU A 204 9.59 9.99 17.16
CA LEU A 204 9.28 9.67 18.55
C LEU A 204 7.92 8.95 18.66
N HIS A 205 6.87 9.48 18.03
CA HIS A 205 5.57 8.83 17.99
C HIS A 205 5.61 7.45 17.32
N ALA A 206 6.43 7.28 16.29
CA ALA A 206 6.62 5.98 15.65
C ALA A 206 7.28 4.98 16.61
N LEU A 207 8.32 5.40 17.34
CA LEU A 207 8.99 4.56 18.35
C LEU A 207 8.04 4.19 19.50
N GLU A 208 7.23 5.12 19.98
CA GLU A 208 6.19 4.86 20.98
C GLU A 208 5.15 3.86 20.49
N ALA A 209 4.73 3.97 19.23
CA ALA A 209 3.81 3.01 18.62
C ALA A 209 4.44 1.61 18.50
N ILE A 210 5.74 1.50 18.17
CA ILE A 210 6.47 0.21 18.19
C ILE A 210 6.49 -0.35 19.62
N ARG A 211 6.85 0.46 20.62
CA ARG A 211 6.88 0.05 22.03
C ARG A 211 5.52 -0.46 22.50
N SER A 212 4.44 0.27 22.16
CA SER A 212 3.06 -0.12 22.48
C SER A 212 2.65 -1.44 21.82
N THR A 213 3.11 -1.67 20.58
CA THR A 213 2.76 -2.87 19.80
C THR A 213 3.53 -4.12 20.23
N LEU A 214 4.82 -3.99 20.58
CA LEU A 214 5.71 -5.12 20.90
C LEU A 214 5.89 -5.37 22.40
N GLY A 215 5.55 -4.38 23.23
CA GLY A 215 5.82 -4.38 24.66
C GLY A 215 7.24 -3.92 25.00
N ASP A 216 7.42 -3.48 26.25
CA ASP A 216 8.65 -2.83 26.71
C ASP A 216 9.88 -3.73 26.64
N GLN A 217 9.75 -5.02 26.92
CA GLN A 217 10.90 -5.94 26.98
C GLN A 217 11.59 -6.10 25.62
N LEU A 218 10.81 -6.40 24.57
CA LEU A 218 11.35 -6.57 23.21
C LEU A 218 11.88 -5.25 22.66
N PHE A 219 11.13 -4.16 22.88
CA PHE A 219 11.55 -2.83 22.45
C PHE A 219 12.86 -2.39 23.10
N ASN A 220 13.01 -2.59 24.42
CA ASN A 220 14.26 -2.31 25.13
C ASN A 220 15.43 -3.14 24.60
N GLY A 221 15.18 -4.40 24.21
CA GLY A 221 16.17 -5.24 23.53
C GLY A 221 16.68 -4.60 22.23
N TYR A 222 15.80 -4.01 21.42
CA TYR A 222 16.20 -3.28 20.23
C TYR A 222 16.97 -1.99 20.55
N LEU A 223 16.57 -1.23 21.57
CA LEU A 223 17.30 -0.04 22.01
C LEU A 223 18.74 -0.37 22.47
N GLN A 224 18.94 -1.52 23.09
CA GLN A 224 20.27 -2.00 23.51
C GLN A 224 21.16 -2.40 22.33
N GLN A 225 20.59 -2.64 21.14
CA GLN A 225 21.35 -2.89 19.91
C GLN A 225 21.72 -1.61 19.17
N LEU A 226 21.12 -0.47 19.53
CA LEU A 226 21.45 0.83 18.93
C LEU A 226 22.87 1.27 19.30
N ASN A 227 23.48 2.02 18.38
CA ASN A 227 24.76 2.69 18.62
C ASN A 227 24.66 3.60 19.86
N PRO A 228 25.71 3.68 20.70
CA PRO A 228 25.68 4.45 21.95
C PRO A 228 25.19 5.91 21.85
N PRO A 229 25.50 6.69 20.79
CA PRO A 229 25.00 8.06 20.66
C PRO A 229 23.47 8.13 20.51
N LEU A 230 22.89 7.22 19.71
CA LEU A 230 21.45 7.17 19.47
C LEU A 230 20.69 6.69 20.71
N ARG A 231 21.30 5.78 21.49
CA ARG A 231 20.73 5.31 22.75
C ARG A 231 20.58 6.44 23.77
N ARG A 232 21.60 7.31 23.91
CA ARG A 232 21.55 8.44 24.84
C ARG A 232 20.44 9.42 24.52
N TYR A 233 20.18 9.66 23.24
CA TYR A 233 19.12 10.57 22.78
C TYR A 233 17.70 10.09 23.09
N TYR A 234 17.48 8.78 23.21
CA TYR A 234 16.17 8.26 23.58
C TYR A 234 15.93 8.30 25.11
N PHE A 235 16.98 8.18 25.91
CA PHE A 235 16.89 8.17 27.38
C PHE A 235 17.12 9.54 28.05
N SER A 236 17.44 10.58 27.27
CA SER A 236 17.59 11.97 27.75
C SER A 236 16.27 12.71 27.76
#